data_AF-A0A1Q2CSH8-F1
#
_entry.id   AF-A0A1Q2CSH8-F1
#
_cell.length_a   1.000
_cell.length_b   1.000
_cell.length_c   1.000
_cell.angle_alpha   90.00
_cell.angle_beta   90.00
_cell.angle_gamma   90.00
#
_symmetry.space_group_name_H-M   'P 1'
#
loop_
_entity.id
_entity.type
_entity.pdbx_description
1 polymer ?
#
loop_
_entity_poly.entity_id
_entity_poly.type
_entity_poly.pdbx_seq_one_letter_code
_entity_poly.pdbx_strand_id
1 'polypeptide(L)'
;MKTRRIVEWAVTGVLATVLLVGGFVLGVFHTEAAGAVGLTREGAPTTVSQELFAAPSPDPSEPPAAGNGLVAAAPLPADGAVPKRETLEAKLKALDTSKLVGIDGAPVTISYEVLDAETGAVVASKQPTAPLIPASNTKTLTTLAVMHAFTGSETFATTVVQPAPGQIVLVGAATPCC
;
A
#
# COMPACT_ATOMS: atom_id res chain seq x y z
N MET A 1 -44.38 -7.58 -53.84
CA MET A 1 -44.57 -7.88 -52.40
C MET A 1 -43.79 -9.11 -51.91
N LYS A 2 -43.61 -10.18 -52.70
CA LYS A 2 -42.95 -11.43 -52.27
C LYS A 2 -41.44 -11.26 -51.96
N THR A 3 -40.72 -10.47 -52.75
CA THR A 3 -39.26 -10.28 -52.65
C THR A 3 -38.82 -9.53 -51.40
N ARG A 4 -39.61 -8.53 -50.96
CA ARG A 4 -39.30 -7.72 -49.76
C ARG A 4 -39.35 -8.53 -48.46
N ARG A 5 -40.32 -9.45 -48.35
CA ARG A 5 -40.40 -10.37 -47.20
C ARG A 5 -39.24 -11.36 -47.15
N ILE A 6 -38.76 -11.84 -48.31
CA ILE A 6 -37.60 -12.75 -48.37
C ILE A 6 -36.34 -12.03 -47.89
N VAL A 7 -36.15 -10.77 -48.27
CA VAL A 7 -35.02 -9.94 -47.80
C VAL A 7 -35.12 -9.69 -46.29
N GLU A 8 -36.30 -9.38 -45.75
CA GLU A 8 -36.50 -9.19 -44.31
C GLU A 8 -36.18 -10.46 -43.49
N TRP A 9 -36.60 -11.64 -43.97
CA TRP A 9 -36.26 -12.92 -43.32
C TRP A 9 -34.77 -13.26 -43.42
N ALA A 10 -34.13 -12.96 -44.55
CA ALA A 10 -32.68 -13.15 -44.71
C ALA A 10 -31.90 -12.24 -43.74
N VAL A 11 -32.27 -10.96 -43.66
CA VAL A 11 -31.64 -10.00 -42.73
C VAL A 11 -31.85 -10.44 -41.27
N THR A 12 -33.05 -10.86 -40.92
CA THR A 12 -33.37 -11.34 -39.56
C THR A 12 -32.60 -12.61 -39.22
N GLY A 13 -32.50 -13.56 -40.14
CA GLY A 13 -31.73 -14.79 -39.95
C GLY A 13 -30.23 -14.53 -39.78
N VAL A 14 -29.67 -13.61 -40.56
CA VAL A 14 -28.27 -13.19 -40.42
C VAL A 14 -28.04 -12.52 -39.07
N LEU A 15 -28.92 -11.59 -38.67
CA LEU A 15 -28.84 -10.93 -37.36
C LEU A 15 -28.92 -11.92 -36.19
N ALA A 16 -29.87 -12.85 -36.25
CA ALA A 16 -30.02 -13.88 -35.22
C ALA A 16 -28.77 -14.78 -35.13
N THR A 17 -28.19 -15.14 -36.29
CA THR A 17 -26.97 -15.96 -36.33
C THR A 17 -25.78 -15.20 -35.77
N VAL A 18 -25.61 -13.92 -36.13
CA VAL A 18 -24.53 -13.07 -35.60
C VAL A 18 -24.65 -12.90 -34.08
N LEU A 19 -25.86 -12.69 -33.57
CA LEU A 19 -26.10 -12.55 -32.13
C LEU A 19 -25.83 -13.86 -31.37
N LEU A 20 -26.26 -15.00 -31.92
CA LEU A 20 -26.02 -16.30 -31.29
C LEU A 20 -24.54 -16.69 -31.31
N VAL A 21 -23.87 -16.52 -32.45
CA VAL A 21 -22.43 -16.82 -32.58
C VAL A 21 -21.62 -15.84 -31.74
N GLY A 22 -21.91 -14.55 -31.80
CA GLY A 22 -21.24 -13.53 -31.00
C GLY A 22 -21.43 -13.74 -29.50
N GLY A 23 -22.66 -14.07 -29.07
CA GLY A 23 -22.96 -14.39 -27.67
C GLY A 23 -22.26 -15.68 -27.19
N PHE A 24 -22.21 -16.71 -28.03
CA PHE A 24 -21.49 -17.95 -27.72
C PHE A 24 -19.98 -17.71 -27.58
N VAL A 25 -19.38 -17.00 -28.53
CA VAL A 25 -17.95 -16.64 -28.49
C VAL A 25 -17.64 -15.79 -27.26
N LEU A 26 -18.46 -14.78 -26.95
CA LEU A 26 -18.30 -13.98 -25.74
C LEU A 26 -18.46 -14.80 -24.47
N GLY A 27 -19.37 -15.77 -24.41
CA GLY A 27 -19.53 -16.64 -23.25
C GLY A 27 -18.34 -17.57 -23.03
N VAL A 28 -17.83 -18.18 -24.10
CA VAL A 28 -16.70 -19.12 -24.05
C VAL A 28 -15.38 -18.38 -23.73
N PHE A 29 -15.14 -17.24 -24.36
CA PHE A 29 -13.90 -16.48 -24.24
C PHE A 29 -14.03 -15.24 -23.33
N HIS A 30 -15.00 -15.21 -22.41
CA HIS A 30 -15.28 -14.03 -21.60
C HIS A 30 -14.08 -13.59 -20.74
N THR A 31 -13.27 -14.53 -20.25
CA THR A 31 -12.08 -14.26 -19.43
C THR A 31 -10.97 -13.60 -20.23
N GLU A 32 -10.70 -14.10 -21.44
CA GLU A 32 -9.70 -13.53 -22.35
C GLU A 32 -10.14 -12.17 -22.89
N ALA A 33 -11.43 -12.04 -23.25
CA ALA A 33 -12.00 -10.78 -23.68
C ALA A 33 -11.95 -9.73 -22.56
N ALA A 34 -12.31 -10.12 -21.32
CA ALA A 34 -12.21 -9.25 -20.15
C ALA A 34 -10.75 -8.90 -19.81
N GLY A 35 -9.81 -9.82 -19.99
CA GLY A 35 -8.39 -9.57 -19.83
C GLY A 35 -7.84 -8.59 -20.88
N ALA A 36 -8.25 -8.76 -22.14
CA ALA A 36 -7.80 -7.91 -23.26
C ALA A 36 -8.28 -6.46 -23.15
N VAL A 37 -9.47 -6.21 -22.57
CA VAL A 37 -9.98 -4.86 -22.30
C VAL A 37 -9.63 -4.35 -20.90
N GLY A 38 -8.82 -5.09 -20.14
CA GLY A 38 -8.35 -4.70 -18.81
C GLY A 38 -9.41 -4.73 -17.71
N LEU A 39 -10.56 -5.38 -17.95
CA LEU A 39 -11.59 -5.61 -16.94
C LEU A 39 -11.18 -6.65 -15.90
N THR A 40 -10.27 -7.56 -16.25
CA THR A 40 -9.68 -8.53 -15.33
C THR A 40 -8.16 -8.53 -15.46
N ARG A 41 -7.48 -8.73 -14.32
CA ARG A 41 -6.04 -8.94 -14.26
C ARG A 41 -5.83 -10.22 -13.48
N GLU A 42 -5.19 -11.20 -14.11
CA GLU A 42 -4.83 -12.43 -13.42
C GLU A 42 -3.85 -12.07 -12.29
N GLY A 43 -4.21 -12.45 -11.07
CA GLY A 43 -3.38 -12.22 -9.91
C GLY A 43 -2.04 -12.96 -10.07
N ALA A 44 -0.98 -12.45 -9.45
CA ALA A 44 0.27 -13.19 -9.39
C ALA A 44 0.00 -14.59 -8.79
N PRO A 45 0.67 -15.65 -9.27
CA PRO A 45 0.54 -16.98 -8.68
C PRO A 45 0.83 -16.91 -7.17
N THR A 46 0.06 -17.66 -6.39
CA THR A 46 0.18 -17.69 -4.93
C THR A 46 1.63 -17.97 -4.53
N THR A 47 2.27 -17.00 -3.87
CA THR A 47 3.65 -17.13 -3.37
C THR A 47 3.73 -17.96 -2.09
N VAL A 48 2.57 -18.40 -1.57
CA VAL A 48 2.44 -19.18 -0.34
C VAL A 48 2.21 -20.64 -0.70
N SER A 49 3.14 -21.51 -0.27
CA SER A 49 2.99 -22.97 -0.42
C SER A 49 1.72 -23.45 0.28
N GLN A 50 0.95 -24.33 -0.35
CA GLN A 50 -0.22 -24.96 0.27
C GLN A 50 0.17 -25.83 1.49
N GLU A 51 1.43 -26.26 1.58
CA GLU A 51 1.96 -26.96 2.74
C GLU A 51 2.06 -26.09 3.99
N LEU A 52 1.95 -24.75 3.87
CA LEU A 52 1.87 -23.86 5.02
C LEU A 52 0.65 -24.17 5.92
N PHE A 53 -0.40 -24.77 5.35
CA PHE A 53 -1.62 -25.17 6.07
C PHE A 53 -1.66 -26.67 6.41
N ALA A 54 -0.61 -27.43 6.09
CA ALA A 54 -0.53 -28.82 6.53
C ALA A 54 -0.40 -28.87 8.06
N ALA A 55 -1.14 -29.78 8.70
CA ALA A 55 -1.05 -29.95 10.14
C ALA A 55 0.40 -30.37 10.50
N PRO A 56 1.09 -29.65 11.40
CA PRO A 56 2.43 -30.03 11.81
C PRO A 56 2.39 -31.41 12.47
N SER A 57 3.40 -32.25 12.17
CA SER A 57 3.63 -33.48 12.93
C SER A 57 3.86 -33.11 14.40
N PRO A 58 3.18 -33.76 15.36
CA PRO A 58 3.38 -33.49 16.78
C PRO A 58 4.70 -34.10 17.24
N ASP A 59 5.82 -33.52 16.81
CA ASP A 59 7.07 -33.68 17.54
C ASP A 59 7.01 -32.76 18.76
N PRO A 60 7.16 -33.30 19.98
CA PRO A 60 7.17 -32.49 21.19
C PRO A 60 8.39 -31.56 21.16
N SER A 61 8.17 -30.37 20.64
CA SER A 61 9.11 -29.25 20.77
C SER A 61 9.03 -28.76 22.21
N GLU A 62 10.19 -28.55 22.83
CA GLU A 62 10.29 -27.86 24.11
C GLU A 62 9.55 -26.52 24.00
N PRO A 63 8.66 -26.15 24.94
CA PRO A 63 8.00 -24.87 24.89
C PRO A 63 9.06 -23.77 24.79
N PRO A 64 9.01 -22.90 23.77
CA PRO A 64 9.92 -21.78 23.73
C PRO A 64 9.77 -21.01 25.04
N ALA A 65 10.88 -20.61 25.64
CA ALA A 65 10.85 -19.77 26.82
C ALA A 65 9.92 -18.59 26.55
N ALA A 66 9.05 -18.26 27.51
CA ALA A 66 8.12 -17.15 27.41
C ALA A 66 8.91 -15.84 27.26
N GLY A 67 9.26 -15.47 26.03
CA GLY A 67 9.75 -14.16 25.67
C GLY A 67 8.57 -13.20 25.58
N ASN A 68 8.82 -11.92 25.82
CA ASN A 68 7.83 -10.85 25.64
C ASN A 68 7.62 -10.47 24.16
N GLY A 69 8.19 -11.22 23.21
CA GLY A 69 8.14 -10.92 21.77
C GLY A 69 8.96 -9.68 21.37
N LEU A 70 9.66 -9.02 22.30
CA LEU A 70 10.39 -7.80 22.03
C LEU A 70 11.80 -8.13 21.54
N VAL A 71 12.14 -7.63 20.36
CA VAL A 71 13.54 -7.57 19.91
C VAL A 71 14.27 -6.62 20.85
N ALA A 72 15.45 -7.03 21.34
CA ALA A 72 16.28 -6.18 22.17
C ALA A 72 16.54 -4.82 21.49
N ALA A 73 16.58 -3.75 22.28
CA ALA A 73 16.86 -2.42 21.77
C ALA A 73 18.15 -2.42 20.95
N ALA A 74 18.10 -1.88 19.74
CA ALA A 74 19.30 -1.69 18.93
C ALA A 74 20.29 -0.79 19.69
N PRO A 75 21.60 -1.09 19.65
CA PRO A 75 22.60 -0.22 20.26
C PRO A 75 22.55 1.16 19.62
N LEU A 76 22.62 2.21 20.44
CA LEU A 76 22.72 3.57 19.94
C LEU A 76 24.05 3.74 19.19
N PRO A 77 24.03 4.27 17.96
CA PRO A 77 25.27 4.60 17.26
C PRO A 77 26.01 5.73 17.99
N ALA A 78 27.33 5.76 17.86
CA ALA A 78 28.12 6.91 18.28
C ALA A 78 27.80 8.13 17.42
N ASP A 79 27.90 9.33 18.01
CA ASP A 79 27.66 10.58 17.29
C ASP A 79 28.61 10.73 16.10
N GLY A 80 28.03 11.08 14.95
CA GLY A 80 28.77 11.41 13.75
C GLY A 80 29.36 12.82 13.79
N ALA A 81 30.23 13.13 12.82
CA ALA A 81 30.72 14.49 12.66
C ALA A 81 29.59 15.45 12.25
N VAL A 82 29.43 16.55 13.00
CA VAL A 82 28.47 17.61 12.68
C VAL A 82 28.87 18.30 11.37
N PRO A 83 27.98 18.42 10.36
CA PRO A 83 28.27 19.13 9.13
C PRO A 83 28.57 20.62 9.39
N LYS A 84 29.59 21.17 8.72
CA LYS A 84 29.86 22.62 8.75
C LYS A 84 28.73 23.38 8.09
N ARG A 85 28.17 24.37 8.79
CA ARG A 85 27.02 25.16 8.34
C ARG A 85 27.26 25.79 6.97
N GLU A 86 28.41 26.45 6.77
CA GLU A 86 28.67 27.14 5.50
C GLU A 86 28.72 26.16 4.33
N THR A 87 29.22 24.95 4.56
CA THR A 87 29.29 23.89 3.53
C THR A 87 27.90 23.38 3.18
N LEU A 88 27.03 23.17 4.18
CA LEU A 88 25.65 22.73 3.98
C LEU A 88 24.86 23.78 3.21
N GLU A 89 24.92 25.05 3.63
CA GLU A 89 24.20 26.15 2.98
C GLU A 89 24.65 26.34 1.53
N ALA A 90 25.95 26.29 1.26
CA ALA A 90 26.47 26.37 -0.11
C ALA A 90 25.93 25.24 -0.99
N LYS A 91 25.88 24.00 -0.46
CA LYS A 91 25.33 22.85 -1.19
C LYS A 91 23.83 22.98 -1.45
N LEU A 92 23.05 23.44 -0.47
CA LEU A 92 21.61 23.65 -0.62
C LEU A 92 21.29 24.75 -1.65
N LYS A 93 22.06 25.84 -1.65
CA LYS A 93 21.95 26.91 -2.65
C LYS A 93 22.31 26.44 -4.07
N ALA A 94 23.24 25.49 -4.18
CA ALA A 94 23.70 24.95 -5.45
C ALA A 94 22.80 23.82 -6.02
N LEU A 95 21.71 23.44 -5.34
CA LEU A 95 20.79 22.42 -5.84
C LEU A 95 20.10 22.87 -7.14
N ASP A 96 20.50 22.26 -8.26
CA ASP A 96 19.82 22.43 -9.55
C ASP A 96 18.55 21.58 -9.58
N THR A 97 17.40 22.24 -9.42
CA THR A 97 16.07 21.60 -9.50
C THR A 97 15.43 21.69 -10.89
N SER A 98 16.12 22.23 -11.89
CA SER A 98 15.54 22.54 -13.21
C SER A 98 15.12 21.30 -14.01
N LYS A 99 15.74 20.15 -13.72
CA LYS A 99 15.46 18.87 -14.39
C LYS A 99 14.37 18.04 -13.72
N LEU A 100 13.83 18.50 -12.59
CA LEU A 100 12.79 17.79 -11.88
C LEU A 100 11.43 18.02 -12.56
N VAL A 101 10.83 16.95 -13.03
CA VAL A 101 9.52 16.93 -13.70
C VAL A 101 8.56 16.00 -12.95
N GLY A 102 7.29 16.38 -12.92
CA GLY A 102 6.20 15.58 -12.38
C GLY A 102 5.89 14.38 -13.27
N ILE A 103 4.99 13.53 -12.79
CA ILE A 103 4.53 12.32 -13.51
C ILE A 103 3.88 12.70 -14.86
N ASP A 104 3.29 13.89 -14.94
CA ASP A 104 2.68 14.48 -16.13
C ASP A 104 3.68 15.23 -17.03
N GLY A 105 4.98 15.23 -16.69
CA GLY A 105 6.00 16.00 -17.40
C GLY A 105 5.99 17.50 -17.11
N ALA A 106 5.11 17.99 -16.24
CA ALA A 106 5.09 19.40 -15.82
C ALA A 106 6.22 19.71 -14.82
N PRO A 107 6.63 20.96 -14.65
CA PRO A 107 7.60 21.33 -13.61
C PRO A 107 7.10 20.96 -12.22
N VAL A 108 7.97 20.35 -11.40
CA VAL A 108 7.59 20.05 -10.00
C VAL A 108 7.51 21.32 -9.16
N THR A 109 6.59 21.32 -8.20
CA THR A 109 6.60 22.30 -7.10
C THR A 109 7.44 21.75 -5.96
N ILE A 110 8.39 22.54 -5.46
CA ILE A 110 9.30 22.15 -4.38
C ILE A 110 9.17 23.16 -3.25
N SER A 111 8.79 22.67 -2.08
CA SER A 111 8.80 23.41 -0.83
C SER A 111 9.68 22.68 0.19
N TYR A 112 10.49 23.44 0.92
CA TYR A 112 11.28 22.92 2.04
C TYR A 112 11.62 24.02 3.03
N GLU A 113 11.88 23.61 4.27
CA GLU A 113 12.51 24.41 5.31
C GLU A 113 13.50 23.52 6.05
N VAL A 114 14.73 24.00 6.21
CA VAL A 114 15.80 23.33 6.93
C VAL A 114 16.16 24.19 8.13
N LEU A 115 16.06 23.60 9.31
CA LEU A 115 16.31 24.26 10.58
C LEU A 115 17.56 23.63 11.22
N ASP A 116 18.34 24.47 11.87
CA ASP A 116 19.31 24.02 12.86
C ASP A 116 18.55 23.54 14.10
N ALA A 117 18.71 22.27 14.46
CA ALA A 117 17.97 21.66 15.56
C ALA A 117 18.35 22.19 16.95
N GLU A 118 19.57 22.69 17.12
CA GLU A 118 20.05 23.24 18.39
C GLU A 118 19.56 24.68 18.59
N THR A 119 19.66 25.50 17.54
CA THR A 119 19.36 26.94 17.64
C THR A 119 17.96 27.32 17.15
N GLY A 120 17.30 26.45 16.39
CA GLY A 120 16.04 26.74 15.70
C GLY A 120 16.20 27.68 14.50
N ALA A 121 17.42 28.08 14.13
CA ALA A 121 17.66 29.01 13.05
C ALA A 121 17.43 28.35 11.68
N VAL A 122 16.74 29.05 10.77
CA VAL A 122 16.56 28.59 9.39
C VAL A 122 17.91 28.62 8.66
N VAL A 123 18.32 27.46 8.15
CA VAL A 123 19.55 27.26 7.35
C VAL A 123 19.25 27.48 5.87
N ALA A 124 18.09 27.00 5.40
CA ALA A 124 17.64 27.20 4.03
C ALA A 124 16.11 27.01 3.94
N SER A 125 15.46 27.74 3.04
CA SER A 125 14.02 27.58 2.82
C SER A 125 13.65 27.90 1.38
N LYS A 126 12.64 27.20 0.85
CA LYS A 126 11.96 27.51 -0.41
C LYS A 126 10.47 27.34 -0.19
N GLN A 127 9.70 28.42 -0.33
CA GLN A 127 8.23 28.41 -0.19
C GLN A 127 7.72 27.64 1.07
N PRO A 128 8.24 27.93 2.28
CA PRO A 128 8.03 27.08 3.46
C PRO A 128 6.55 26.98 3.90
N THR A 129 5.70 27.90 3.46
CA THR A 129 4.25 27.92 3.76
C THR A 129 3.38 27.43 2.62
N ALA A 130 3.96 26.96 1.50
CA ALA A 130 3.19 26.44 0.38
C ALA A 130 2.60 25.06 0.75
N PRO A 131 1.28 24.88 0.70
CA PRO A 131 0.67 23.60 1.02
C PRO A 131 0.98 22.59 -0.09
N LEU A 132 1.57 21.45 0.28
CA LEU A 132 1.82 20.31 -0.61
C LEU A 132 1.21 19.03 -0.01
N ILE A 133 1.01 18.01 -0.84
CA ILE A 133 0.53 16.69 -0.40
C ILE A 133 1.64 16.02 0.44
N PRO A 134 1.43 15.75 1.74
CA PRO A 134 2.49 15.26 2.62
C PRO A 134 2.83 13.78 2.41
N ALA A 135 1.98 13.02 1.71
CA ALA A 135 2.10 11.58 1.54
C ALA A 135 2.42 10.88 2.88
N SER A 136 3.47 10.05 2.94
CA SER A 136 3.85 9.35 4.16
C SER A 136 4.43 10.23 5.26
N ASN A 137 4.77 11.51 5.02
CA ASN A 137 5.17 12.43 6.11
C ASN A 137 4.01 12.68 7.09
N THR A 138 2.76 12.40 6.68
CA THR A 138 1.59 12.33 7.56
C THR A 138 1.82 11.40 8.76
N LYS A 139 2.63 10.34 8.59
CA LYS A 139 2.95 9.39 9.67
C LYS A 139 3.69 10.05 10.83
N THR A 140 4.47 11.10 10.58
CA THR A 140 5.13 11.86 11.65
C THR A 140 4.10 12.55 12.54
N LEU A 141 3.06 13.14 11.95
CA LEU A 141 1.96 13.74 12.70
C LEU A 141 1.16 12.68 13.46
N THR A 142 0.89 11.53 12.85
CA THR A 142 0.25 10.40 13.53
C THR A 142 1.07 9.93 14.73
N THR A 143 2.40 9.83 14.57
CA THR A 143 3.31 9.40 15.66
C THR A 143 3.25 10.38 16.82
N LEU A 144 3.33 11.69 16.54
CA LEU A 144 3.19 12.72 17.57
C LEU A 144 1.84 12.64 18.29
N ALA A 145 0.75 12.47 17.53
CA ALA A 145 -0.58 12.35 18.11
C ALA A 145 -0.71 11.10 19.02
N VAL A 146 -0.13 9.97 18.62
CA VAL A 146 -0.10 8.75 19.43
C VAL A 146 0.75 8.96 20.68
N MET A 147 1.98 9.49 20.57
CA MET A 147 2.85 9.75 21.72
C MET A 147 2.27 10.80 22.69
N HIS A 148 1.37 11.67 22.22
CA HIS A 148 0.65 12.60 23.06
C HIS A 148 -0.56 11.95 23.75
N ALA A 149 -1.28 11.07 23.04
CA ALA A 149 -2.47 10.39 23.57
C ALA A 149 -2.12 9.22 24.52
N PHE A 150 -0.94 8.64 24.36
CA PHE A 150 -0.49 7.43 25.03
C PHE A 150 0.83 7.67 25.76
N THR A 151 1.06 6.90 26.83
CA THR A 151 2.26 6.97 27.68
C THR A 151 3.45 6.20 27.11
N GLY A 152 3.22 5.36 26.10
CA GLY A 152 4.24 4.54 25.44
C GLY A 152 4.40 3.14 26.02
N SER A 153 3.53 2.74 26.96
CA SER A 153 3.50 1.40 27.56
C SER A 153 2.29 0.57 27.17
N GLU A 154 1.39 1.15 26.38
CA GLU A 154 0.13 0.54 25.98
C GLU A 154 0.34 -0.64 25.04
N THR A 155 -0.39 -1.72 25.30
CA THR A 155 -0.41 -2.93 24.47
C THR A 155 -1.82 -3.18 23.95
N PHE A 156 -1.96 -3.43 22.66
CA PHE A 156 -3.24 -3.76 22.04
C PHE A 156 -3.40 -5.28 21.97
N ALA A 157 -4.09 -5.87 22.95
CA ALA A 157 -4.22 -7.33 23.07
C ALA A 157 -5.33 -7.90 22.15
N THR A 158 -5.02 -8.97 21.43
CA THR A 158 -6.04 -9.83 20.82
C THR A 158 -6.47 -10.88 21.84
N THR A 159 -7.77 -11.01 22.10
CA THR A 159 -8.29 -11.97 23.09
C THR A 159 -9.07 -13.10 22.43
N VAL A 160 -8.91 -14.32 22.93
CA VAL A 160 -9.69 -15.50 22.51
C VAL A 160 -10.79 -15.75 23.54
N VAL A 161 -12.04 -15.81 23.11
CA VAL A 161 -13.19 -16.09 23.99
C VAL A 161 -14.02 -17.25 23.44
N GLN A 162 -14.68 -18.00 24.34
CA GLN A 162 -15.59 -19.09 24.00
C GLN A 162 -16.97 -18.80 24.60
N PRO A 163 -17.87 -18.11 23.87
CA PRO A 163 -19.17 -17.73 24.42
C PRO A 163 -20.16 -18.90 24.53
N ALA A 164 -19.95 -19.97 23.75
CA ALA A 164 -20.78 -21.18 23.76
C ALA A 164 -19.93 -22.43 23.44
N PRO A 165 -20.35 -23.65 23.86
CA PRO A 165 -19.71 -24.89 23.46
C PRO A 165 -19.59 -25.00 21.92
N GLY A 166 -18.38 -25.26 21.44
CA GLY A 166 -18.09 -25.36 20.01
C GLY A 166 -17.87 -24.03 19.27
N GLN A 167 -17.87 -22.89 19.98
CA GLN A 167 -17.64 -21.57 19.37
C GLN A 167 -16.40 -20.89 19.97
N ILE A 168 -15.40 -20.58 19.13
CA ILE A 168 -14.26 -19.73 19.50
C ILE A 168 -14.40 -18.38 18.76
N VAL A 169 -14.17 -17.27 19.45
CA VAL A 169 -14.18 -15.92 18.88
C VAL A 169 -12.86 -15.23 19.19
N LEU A 170 -12.24 -14.66 18.15
CA LEU A 170 -11.09 -13.77 18.28
C LEU A 170 -11.60 -12.32 18.33
N VAL A 171 -11.32 -11.63 19.43
CA VAL A 171 -11.61 -10.20 19.57
C VAL A 171 -10.30 -9.45 19.35
N GLY A 172 -10.16 -8.83 18.18
CA GLY A 172 -8.97 -8.05 17.82
C GLY A 172 -9.04 -6.63 18.37
N ALA A 173 -7.92 -6.14 18.93
CA ALA A 173 -7.77 -4.75 19.38
C ALA A 173 -7.20 -3.82 18.29
N ALA A 174 -7.30 -4.21 17.02
CA ALA A 174 -6.64 -3.54 15.89
C ALA A 174 -5.10 -3.43 16.08
N THR A 175 -4.49 -4.45 16.67
CA THR A 175 -3.04 -4.53 16.90
C THR A 175 -2.29 -4.42 15.57
N PRO A 176 -1.42 -3.40 15.38
CA PRO A 176 -0.77 -3.15 14.08
C PRO A 176 0.42 -4.09 13.78
N CYS A 177 0.83 -4.92 14.74
CA CYS A 177 1.92 -5.88 14.62
C CYS A 177 1.69 -7.11 15.52
N CYS A 178 2.33 -8.22 15.12
CA CYS A 178 2.36 -9.53 15.80
C CYS A 178 3.29 -9.52 17.01
#